data_AF-A0A4R2BGF9-F1
#
_entry.id   AF-A0A4R2BGF9-F1
#
_cell.length_a   1.000
_cell.length_b   1.000
_cell.length_c   1.000
_cell.angle_alpha   90.00
_cell.angle_beta   90.00
_cell.angle_gamma   90.00
#
_symmetry.space_group_name_H-M   'P 1'
#
loop_
_entity.id
_entity.type
_entity.pdbx_description
1 polymer ?
#
loop_
_entity_poly.entity_id
_entity_poly.type
_entity_poly.pdbx_seq_one_letter_code
_entity_poly.pdbx_strand_id
1 'polypeptide(L)'
;MQQQSPPGNGTEGMTVSGKPIPARKGKRLKIKPGNHVLVNGSSLYAAIDGLVSITHNSVSVNPIYEVDGNLDLRTGNLNFPGSIVIRGNVPGGYVLKAGGDIIISGMAEGSTVKAGGNIHVAGGIAGGNKGSYASGGNIRAAYLNQAEVIASGDVMIDSYILNSRVMAGGSINCPDGKAVGGILTSGRNILCKDLGNRLYAKTEVAIGWDPLLEKQRKVLYKERQAAKESLVKIDIIEAKLLEAVHQAMRMTDEKARLLSKQRATRQQLEGHIRLIENQLEEINVEQKENMKSILSVRGTIYPNTKVYFGRYSYKVNQLFSSVQFHLDKSEIIIKPIQIFPG
;
A
#
# COMPACT_ATOMS: atom_id res chain seq x y z
N MET A 1 -8.47 5.73 -26.15
CA MET A 1 -7.05 6.11 -26.33
C MET A 1 -6.63 6.95 -25.12
N GLN A 2 -5.58 6.56 -24.39
CA GLN A 2 -4.95 7.44 -23.40
C GLN A 2 -3.49 7.67 -23.79
N GLN A 3 -3.02 8.91 -23.64
CA GLN A 3 -1.67 9.33 -24.02
C GLN A 3 -0.90 9.75 -22.77
N GLN A 4 0.30 9.19 -22.60
CA GLN A 4 1.17 9.57 -21.50
C GLN A 4 1.81 10.94 -21.79
N SER A 5 1.50 11.95 -20.97
CA SER A 5 2.13 13.26 -21.09
C SER A 5 3.59 13.20 -20.60
N PRO A 6 4.55 13.85 -21.30
CA PRO A 6 5.91 13.97 -20.80
C PRO A 6 5.93 14.76 -19.48
N PRO A 7 6.87 14.47 -18.56
CA PRO A 7 6.98 15.24 -17.33
C PRO A 7 7.29 16.70 -17.66
N GLY A 8 6.46 17.62 -17.14
CA GLY A 8 6.73 19.05 -17.23
C GLY A 8 8.00 19.41 -16.44
N ASN A 9 8.77 20.37 -16.96
CA ASN A 9 9.79 21.03 -16.16
C ASN A 9 9.08 21.89 -15.12
N GLY A 10 9.36 21.68 -13.83
CA GLY A 10 8.91 22.62 -12.81
C GLY A 10 9.52 24.00 -13.05
N THR A 11 8.84 25.05 -12.62
CA THR A 11 9.38 26.40 -12.59
C THR A 11 10.27 26.56 -11.36
N GLU A 12 11.42 27.23 -11.52
CA GLU A 12 12.30 27.54 -10.39
C GLU A 12 11.57 28.48 -9.41
N GLY A 13 11.64 28.17 -8.13
CA GLY A 13 11.15 29.05 -7.08
C GLY A 13 12.21 30.09 -6.71
N MET A 14 11.85 31.06 -5.86
CA MET A 14 12.80 32.05 -5.34
C MET A 14 12.56 32.23 -3.84
N THR A 15 13.62 32.24 -3.02
CA THR A 15 13.50 32.58 -1.60
C THR A 15 13.21 34.08 -1.44
N VAL A 16 12.70 34.50 -0.29
CA VAL A 16 12.54 35.92 0.07
C VAL A 16 13.86 36.72 0.07
N SER A 17 15.00 36.02 0.11
CA SER A 17 16.35 36.58 -0.02
C SER A 17 16.90 36.57 -1.45
N GLY A 18 16.06 36.27 -2.44
CA GLY A 18 16.42 36.28 -3.86
C GLY A 18 17.24 35.08 -4.34
N LYS A 19 17.36 34.01 -3.53
CA LYS A 19 18.09 32.80 -3.96
C LYS A 19 17.16 31.87 -4.75
N PRO A 20 17.57 31.38 -5.93
CA PRO A 20 16.77 30.44 -6.71
C PRO A 20 16.64 29.10 -5.98
N ILE A 21 15.42 28.56 -5.97
CA ILE A 21 15.11 27.21 -5.49
C ILE A 21 14.96 26.33 -6.73
N PRO A 22 15.90 25.39 -6.98
CA PRO A 22 15.87 24.58 -8.18
C PRO A 22 14.58 23.76 -8.26
N ALA A 23 13.94 23.82 -9.41
CA ALA A 23 12.75 23.04 -9.67
C ALA A 23 13.08 21.54 -9.65
N ARG A 24 12.26 20.74 -8.96
CA ARG A 24 12.33 19.29 -9.10
C ARG A 24 11.80 18.93 -10.49
N LYS A 25 12.65 18.35 -11.34
CA LYS A 25 12.21 17.78 -12.62
C LYS A 25 11.07 16.77 -12.37
N GLY A 26 10.00 16.86 -13.14
CA GLY A 26 8.93 15.87 -13.08
C GLY A 26 9.52 14.47 -13.30
N LYS A 27 9.21 13.52 -12.41
CA LYS A 27 9.56 12.11 -12.64
C LYS A 27 8.60 11.55 -13.68
N ARG A 28 9.10 10.83 -14.71
CA ARG A 28 8.24 10.07 -15.62
C ARG A 28 7.42 9.09 -14.77
N LEU A 29 6.10 9.19 -14.84
CA LEU A 29 5.19 8.23 -14.24
C LEU A 29 5.34 6.90 -14.98
N LYS A 30 6.04 5.91 -14.42
CA LYS A 30 6.20 4.59 -15.05
C LYS A 30 4.90 3.78 -14.92
N ILE A 31 3.88 4.12 -15.70
CA ILE A 31 2.67 3.29 -15.83
C ILE A 31 3.04 2.07 -16.68
N LYS A 32 2.84 0.87 -16.14
CA LYS A 32 2.97 -0.38 -16.90
C LYS A 32 1.61 -0.75 -17.53
N PRO A 33 1.60 -1.31 -18.75
CA PRO A 33 0.36 -1.92 -19.26
C PRO A 33 -0.05 -3.06 -18.34
N GLY A 34 -1.31 -3.04 -17.91
CA GLY A 34 -1.95 -4.11 -17.16
C GLY A 34 -2.76 -5.02 -18.08
N ASN A 35 -3.79 -5.66 -17.53
CA ASN A 35 -4.59 -6.64 -18.27
C ASN A 35 -5.32 -5.98 -19.45
N HIS A 36 -5.31 -6.66 -20.59
CA HIS A 36 -6.00 -6.27 -21.82
C HIS A 36 -5.65 -4.85 -22.33
N VAL A 37 -4.41 -4.40 -22.12
CA VAL A 37 -3.88 -3.15 -22.66
C VAL A 37 -2.69 -3.41 -23.57
N LEU A 38 -2.75 -2.87 -24.79
CA LEU A 38 -1.67 -2.90 -25.78
C LEU A 38 -0.90 -1.57 -25.75
N VAL A 39 0.42 -1.65 -25.86
CA VAL A 39 1.30 -0.47 -25.89
C VAL A 39 1.83 -0.27 -27.30
N ASN A 40 1.69 0.94 -27.84
CA ASN A 40 2.37 1.37 -29.06
C ASN A 40 3.02 2.75 -28.84
N GLY A 41 4.35 2.79 -28.73
CA GLY A 41 5.08 4.00 -28.37
C GLY A 41 4.67 4.54 -26.99
N SER A 42 4.11 5.75 -26.95
CA SER A 42 3.59 6.42 -25.75
C SER A 42 2.07 6.29 -25.56
N SER A 43 1.41 5.50 -26.40
CA SER A 43 -0.06 5.37 -26.45
C SER A 43 -0.50 4.00 -25.93
N LEU A 44 -1.58 4.00 -25.14
CA LEU A 44 -2.22 2.80 -24.61
C LEU A 44 -3.55 2.56 -25.33
N TYR A 45 -3.75 1.32 -25.79
CA TYR A 45 -4.95 0.87 -26.51
C TYR A 45 -5.63 -0.26 -25.72
N ALA A 46 -6.96 -0.22 -25.64
CA ALA A 46 -7.75 -1.29 -25.05
C ALA A 46 -7.80 -2.48 -26.03
N ALA A 47 -7.55 -3.69 -25.52
CA ALA A 47 -7.69 -4.92 -26.30
C ALA A 47 -9.11 -5.50 -26.23
N ILE A 48 -9.92 -5.06 -25.27
CA ILE A 48 -11.31 -5.49 -25.05
C ILE A 48 -12.17 -4.28 -24.68
N ASP A 49 -13.49 -4.42 -24.80
CA ASP A 49 -14.44 -3.53 -24.16
C ASP A 49 -14.53 -3.83 -22.66
N GLY A 50 -14.65 -2.79 -21.84
CA GLY A 50 -14.72 -2.95 -20.39
C GLY A 50 -14.42 -1.69 -19.60
N LEU A 51 -14.23 -1.86 -18.29
CA LEU A 51 -13.92 -0.79 -17.36
C LEU A 51 -12.42 -0.54 -17.35
N VAL A 52 -12.03 0.71 -17.58
CA VAL A 52 -10.65 1.16 -17.40
C VAL A 52 -10.35 1.27 -15.91
N SER A 53 -9.39 0.48 -15.44
CA SER A 53 -8.87 0.53 -14.08
C SER A 53 -7.47 1.16 -14.10
N ILE A 54 -7.28 2.20 -13.29
CA ILE A 54 -5.99 2.86 -13.12
C ILE A 54 -5.57 2.68 -11.67
N THR A 55 -4.41 2.07 -11.47
CA THR A 55 -3.76 1.94 -10.17
C THR A 55 -2.45 2.72 -10.18
N HIS A 56 -1.74 2.77 -9.05
CA HIS A 56 -0.46 3.48 -8.95
C HIS A 56 0.61 2.99 -9.93
N ASN A 57 0.53 1.74 -10.41
CA ASN A 57 1.57 1.12 -11.24
C ASN A 57 1.08 0.67 -12.62
N SER A 58 -0.22 0.67 -12.89
CA SER A 58 -0.75 0.07 -14.11
C SER A 58 -2.09 0.65 -14.56
N VAL A 59 -2.33 0.53 -15.86
CA VAL A 59 -3.62 0.79 -16.51
C VAL A 59 -4.09 -0.53 -17.12
N SER A 60 -5.30 -0.96 -16.78
CA SER A 60 -5.93 -2.20 -17.26
C SER A 60 -7.32 -1.90 -17.83
N VAL A 61 -7.81 -2.78 -18.70
CA VAL A 61 -9.23 -2.81 -19.09
C VAL A 61 -9.81 -4.15 -18.68
N ASN A 62 -10.88 -4.15 -17.91
CA ASN A 62 -11.46 -5.36 -17.31
C ASN A 62 -12.90 -5.56 -17.81
N PRO A 63 -13.34 -6.80 -18.08
CA PRO A 63 -14.75 -7.07 -18.35
C PRO A 63 -15.60 -6.65 -17.14
N ILE A 64 -16.89 -6.37 -17.36
CA ILE A 64 -17.77 -5.81 -16.35
C ILE A 64 -18.91 -6.79 -16.04
N TYR A 65 -19.19 -6.99 -14.76
CA TYR A 65 -20.44 -7.57 -14.28
C TYR A 65 -21.24 -6.48 -13.56
N GLU A 66 -22.42 -6.17 -14.06
CA GLU A 66 -23.24 -5.07 -13.55
C GLU A 66 -24.53 -5.59 -12.90
N VAL A 67 -24.84 -5.04 -11.73
CA VAL A 67 -26.10 -5.25 -11.00
C VAL A 67 -26.82 -3.92 -10.97
N ASP A 68 -27.99 -3.87 -11.62
CA ASP A 68 -28.87 -2.71 -11.58
C ASP A 68 -29.71 -2.73 -10.30
N GLY A 69 -29.42 -1.80 -9.39
CA GLY A 69 -30.03 -1.72 -8.07
C GLY A 69 -29.20 -2.34 -6.93
N ASN A 70 -29.88 -2.64 -5.83
CA ASN A 70 -29.27 -3.18 -4.61
C ASN A 70 -28.91 -4.65 -4.78
N LEU A 71 -27.86 -5.09 -4.08
CA LEU A 71 -27.58 -6.51 -3.97
C LEU A 71 -28.63 -7.21 -3.10
N ASP A 72 -29.23 -8.26 -3.63
CA ASP A 72 -30.32 -9.00 -3.01
C ASP A 72 -30.06 -10.52 -3.02
N LEU A 73 -31.00 -11.29 -2.48
CA LEU A 73 -30.87 -12.76 -2.41
C LEU A 73 -30.88 -13.43 -3.79
N ARG A 74 -31.44 -12.76 -4.81
CA ARG A 74 -31.49 -13.29 -6.18
C ARG A 74 -30.11 -13.25 -6.81
N THR A 75 -29.37 -12.18 -6.55
CA THR A 75 -28.01 -11.99 -7.03
C THR A 75 -26.99 -12.72 -6.15
N GLY A 76 -27.16 -12.64 -4.83
CA GLY A 76 -26.31 -13.32 -3.86
C GLY A 76 -24.88 -12.76 -3.78
N ASN A 77 -23.95 -13.61 -3.36
CA ASN A 77 -22.53 -13.29 -3.34
C ASN A 77 -21.94 -13.28 -4.75
N LEU A 78 -21.01 -12.36 -5.02
CA LEU A 78 -20.40 -12.22 -6.34
C LEU A 78 -18.91 -12.57 -6.30
N ASN A 79 -18.46 -13.35 -7.28
CA ASN A 79 -17.05 -13.63 -7.51
C ASN A 79 -16.77 -13.57 -9.01
N PHE A 80 -16.12 -12.51 -9.47
CA PHE A 80 -15.94 -12.23 -10.88
C PHE A 80 -14.47 -11.87 -11.20
N PRO A 81 -13.84 -12.46 -12.24
CA PRO A 81 -12.44 -12.15 -12.57
C PRO A 81 -12.25 -10.72 -13.12
N GLY A 82 -13.32 -10.09 -13.64
CA GLY A 82 -13.31 -8.70 -14.08
C GLY A 82 -13.67 -7.71 -12.96
N SER A 83 -14.27 -6.60 -13.35
CA SER A 83 -14.79 -5.58 -12.43
C SER A 83 -16.27 -5.79 -12.14
N ILE A 84 -16.71 -5.42 -10.94
CA ILE A 84 -18.12 -5.50 -10.53
C ILE A 84 -18.64 -4.08 -10.35
N VAL A 85 -19.81 -3.78 -10.91
CA VAL A 85 -20.52 -2.50 -10.75
C VAL A 85 -21.88 -2.76 -10.11
N ILE A 86 -22.12 -2.18 -8.94
CA ILE A 86 -23.40 -2.19 -8.24
C ILE A 86 -23.99 -0.79 -8.33
N ARG A 87 -25.17 -0.65 -8.94
CA ARG A 87 -25.85 0.65 -9.08
C ARG A 87 -26.60 1.09 -7.82
N GLY A 88 -26.83 0.18 -6.87
CA GLY A 88 -27.42 0.47 -5.58
C GLY A 88 -26.48 0.18 -4.41
N ASN A 89 -27.08 -0.27 -3.32
CA ASN A 89 -26.44 -0.59 -2.05
C ASN A 89 -25.97 -2.04 -1.98
N VAL A 90 -24.98 -2.29 -1.13
CA VAL A 90 -24.53 -3.63 -0.72
C VAL A 90 -24.87 -3.81 0.76
N PRO A 91 -25.94 -4.54 1.09
CA PRO A 91 -26.35 -4.76 2.48
C PRO A 91 -25.38 -5.65 3.27
N GLY A 92 -25.65 -5.77 4.57
CA GLY A 92 -24.93 -6.63 5.51
C GLY A 92 -24.85 -8.09 5.08
N GLY A 93 -23.68 -8.71 5.29
CA GLY A 93 -23.49 -10.15 5.14
C GLY A 93 -23.14 -10.64 3.72
N TYR A 94 -23.22 -9.77 2.70
CA TYR A 94 -22.80 -10.14 1.35
C TYR A 94 -21.29 -10.13 1.17
N VAL A 95 -20.82 -10.98 0.26
CA VAL A 95 -19.42 -11.10 -0.14
C VAL A 95 -19.27 -10.79 -1.62
N LEU A 96 -18.46 -9.78 -1.95
CA LEU A 96 -18.11 -9.40 -3.32
C LEU A 96 -16.61 -9.59 -3.52
N LYS A 97 -16.22 -10.33 -4.56
CA LYS A 97 -14.84 -10.55 -4.97
C LYS A 97 -14.67 -10.22 -6.44
N ALA A 98 -13.81 -9.26 -6.75
CA ALA A 98 -13.46 -8.89 -8.12
C ALA A 98 -11.97 -9.06 -8.36
N GLY A 99 -11.58 -9.56 -9.53
CA GLY A 99 -10.19 -9.51 -9.98
C GLY A 99 -9.78 -8.08 -10.40
N GLY A 100 -10.74 -7.30 -10.92
CA GLY A 100 -10.61 -5.89 -11.24
C GLY A 100 -11.12 -4.97 -10.13
N ASP A 101 -11.82 -3.91 -10.54
CA ASP A 101 -12.35 -2.89 -9.63
C ASP A 101 -13.73 -3.29 -9.10
N ILE A 102 -14.13 -2.73 -7.95
CA ILE A 102 -15.50 -2.77 -7.46
C ILE A 102 -16.02 -1.35 -7.32
N ILE A 103 -17.12 -1.04 -8.02
CA ILE A 103 -17.80 0.26 -7.95
C ILE A 103 -19.19 0.04 -7.34
N ILE A 104 -19.48 0.75 -6.25
CA ILE A 104 -20.78 0.74 -5.57
C ILE A 104 -21.31 2.17 -5.59
N SER A 105 -22.44 2.39 -6.25
CA SER A 105 -23.02 3.74 -6.39
C SER A 105 -23.80 4.15 -5.13
N GLY A 106 -24.21 3.19 -4.30
CA GLY A 106 -24.84 3.41 -3.01
C GLY A 106 -23.88 3.26 -1.84
N MET A 107 -24.41 2.74 -0.73
CA MET A 107 -23.69 2.45 0.52
C MET A 107 -23.28 0.98 0.58
N ALA A 108 -22.24 0.69 1.36
CA ALA A 108 -21.87 -0.66 1.71
C ALA A 108 -21.93 -0.83 3.23
N GLU A 109 -22.74 -1.77 3.69
CA GLU A 109 -23.02 -1.97 5.12
C GLU A 109 -22.63 -3.38 5.51
N GLY A 110 -21.80 -3.57 6.54
CA GLY A 110 -21.51 -4.89 7.12
C GLY A 110 -21.10 -5.99 6.14
N SER A 111 -20.58 -5.64 4.96
CA SER A 111 -20.27 -6.54 3.86
C SER A 111 -18.78 -6.85 3.78
N THR A 112 -18.42 -7.96 3.12
CA THR A 112 -17.02 -8.26 2.78
C THR A 112 -16.76 -7.97 1.32
N VAL A 113 -15.95 -6.96 1.02
CA VAL A 113 -15.66 -6.53 -0.35
C VAL A 113 -14.16 -6.64 -0.61
N LYS A 114 -13.78 -7.42 -1.63
CA LYS A 114 -12.39 -7.61 -2.03
C LYS A 114 -12.19 -7.35 -3.52
N ALA A 115 -11.35 -6.38 -3.86
CA ALA A 115 -11.00 -6.05 -5.24
C ALA A 115 -9.50 -6.26 -5.47
N GLY A 116 -9.12 -6.84 -6.61
CA GLY A 116 -7.73 -6.86 -7.07
C GLY A 116 -7.26 -5.47 -7.51
N GLY A 117 -8.17 -4.67 -8.07
CA GLY A 117 -7.97 -3.25 -8.36
C GLY A 117 -8.52 -2.35 -7.25
N ASN A 118 -9.18 -1.25 -7.64
CA ASN A 118 -9.71 -0.23 -6.74
C ASN A 118 -11.10 -0.61 -6.16
N ILE A 119 -11.44 -0.06 -4.99
CA ILE A 119 -12.83 -0.03 -4.49
C ILE A 119 -13.29 1.42 -4.46
N HIS A 120 -14.40 1.71 -5.14
CA HIS A 120 -15.07 3.00 -5.08
C HIS A 120 -16.50 2.82 -4.56
N VAL A 121 -16.81 3.47 -3.44
CA VAL A 121 -18.16 3.56 -2.89
C VAL A 121 -18.57 5.01 -2.94
N ALA A 122 -19.58 5.37 -3.73
CA ALA A 122 -20.01 6.76 -3.82
C ALA A 122 -20.67 7.22 -2.51
N GLY A 123 -21.37 6.31 -1.82
CA GLY A 123 -21.87 6.51 -0.46
C GLY A 123 -20.83 6.21 0.62
N GLY A 124 -21.32 5.92 1.83
CA GLY A 124 -20.49 5.55 2.96
C GLY A 124 -20.26 4.05 3.09
N ILE A 125 -19.20 3.71 3.83
CA ILE A 125 -18.92 2.37 4.31
C ILE A 125 -19.26 2.30 5.81
N ALA A 126 -20.25 1.50 6.16
CA ALA A 126 -20.66 1.25 7.55
C ALA A 126 -20.38 -0.20 7.91
N GLY A 127 -19.21 -0.49 8.47
CA GLY A 127 -18.79 -1.87 8.71
C GLY A 127 -19.51 -2.57 9.86
N GLY A 128 -20.10 -1.84 10.81
CA GLY A 128 -20.76 -2.43 11.98
C GLY A 128 -19.87 -3.37 12.78
N ASN A 129 -18.55 -3.13 12.78
CA ASN A 129 -17.49 -3.99 13.34
C ASN A 129 -17.39 -5.41 12.74
N LYS A 130 -17.99 -5.67 11.57
CA LYS A 130 -17.95 -6.96 10.87
C LYS A 130 -17.56 -6.86 9.40
N GLY A 131 -17.86 -5.73 8.76
CA GLY A 131 -17.53 -5.48 7.36
C GLY A 131 -16.03 -5.21 7.15
N SER A 132 -15.48 -5.81 6.09
CA SER A 132 -14.06 -5.72 5.71
C SER A 132 -13.94 -5.38 4.24
N TYR A 133 -13.13 -4.37 3.93
CA TYR A 133 -12.99 -3.80 2.60
C TYR A 133 -11.51 -3.80 2.22
N ALA A 134 -11.13 -4.67 1.29
CA ALA A 134 -9.74 -4.90 0.91
C ALA A 134 -9.49 -4.67 -0.58
N SER A 135 -8.55 -3.79 -0.91
CA SER A 135 -8.24 -3.41 -2.30
C SER A 135 -6.75 -3.59 -2.59
N GLY A 136 -6.42 -4.19 -3.74
CA GLY A 136 -5.08 -4.19 -4.30
C GLY A 136 -4.64 -2.83 -4.89
N GLY A 137 -5.58 -1.89 -5.03
CA GLY A 137 -5.36 -0.50 -5.43
C GLY A 137 -5.79 0.47 -4.33
N ASN A 138 -6.54 1.50 -4.72
CA ASN A 138 -7.03 2.55 -3.84
C ASN A 138 -8.45 2.24 -3.33
N ILE A 139 -8.81 2.83 -2.19
CA ILE A 139 -10.19 2.83 -1.68
C ILE A 139 -10.69 4.27 -1.58
N ARG A 140 -11.88 4.55 -2.15
CA ARG A 140 -12.56 5.83 -2.00
C ARG A 140 -13.99 5.65 -1.47
N ALA A 141 -14.37 6.44 -0.47
CA ALA A 141 -15.72 6.45 0.09
C ALA A 141 -16.12 7.84 0.63
N ALA A 142 -17.41 8.12 0.72
CA ALA A 142 -17.87 9.38 1.31
C ALA A 142 -17.52 9.48 2.81
N TYR A 143 -17.66 8.37 3.55
CA TYR A 143 -17.27 8.26 4.95
C TYR A 143 -17.02 6.81 5.35
N LEU A 144 -16.33 6.62 6.49
CA LEU A 144 -16.14 5.32 7.14
C LEU A 144 -16.75 5.35 8.54
N ASN A 145 -17.50 4.31 8.90
CA ASN A 145 -18.02 4.13 10.26
C ASN A 145 -17.86 2.66 10.70
N GLN A 146 -17.14 2.42 11.80
CA GLN A 146 -16.95 1.09 12.37
C GLN A 146 -16.51 0.04 11.33
N ALA A 147 -15.61 0.44 10.42
CA ALA A 147 -15.18 -0.36 9.28
C ALA A 147 -13.71 -0.75 9.38
N GLU A 148 -13.37 -1.91 8.81
CA GLU A 148 -12.00 -2.30 8.55
C GLU A 148 -11.70 -2.12 7.06
N VAL A 149 -10.75 -1.24 6.75
CA VAL A 149 -10.40 -0.84 5.38
C VAL A 149 -8.90 -1.04 5.17
N ILE A 150 -8.54 -1.83 4.15
CA ILE A 150 -7.16 -2.15 3.80
C ILE A 150 -6.95 -1.87 2.30
N ALA A 151 -6.08 -0.93 1.98
CA ALA A 151 -5.71 -0.59 0.61
C ALA A 151 -4.20 -0.73 0.42
N SER A 152 -3.76 -1.40 -0.65
CA SER A 152 -2.34 -1.37 -1.04
C SER A 152 -1.91 0.01 -1.54
N GLY A 153 -2.85 0.81 -2.05
CA GLY A 153 -2.66 2.20 -2.47
C GLY A 153 -3.15 3.20 -1.42
N ASP A 154 -3.76 4.28 -1.89
CA ASP A 154 -4.28 5.38 -1.07
C ASP A 154 -5.72 5.10 -0.59
N VAL A 155 -6.08 5.66 0.57
CA VAL A 155 -7.46 5.71 1.07
C VAL A 155 -7.94 7.15 1.05
N MET A 156 -9.02 7.43 0.31
CA MET A 156 -9.58 8.77 0.10
C MET A 156 -10.99 8.85 0.66
N ILE A 157 -11.18 9.64 1.71
CA ILE A 157 -12.45 9.79 2.42
C ILE A 157 -12.91 11.24 2.36
N ASP A 158 -14.16 11.46 1.96
CA ASP A 158 -14.63 12.83 1.70
C ASP A 158 -15.04 13.57 2.99
N SER A 159 -15.72 12.90 3.92
CA SER A 159 -16.40 13.56 5.06
C SER A 159 -15.86 13.18 6.44
N TYR A 160 -15.82 11.90 6.82
CA TYR A 160 -15.32 11.50 8.14
C TYR A 160 -14.89 10.04 8.21
N ILE A 161 -14.00 9.75 9.16
CA ILE A 161 -13.59 8.41 9.56
C ILE A 161 -13.94 8.26 11.04
N LEU A 162 -14.88 7.39 11.37
CA LEU A 162 -15.39 7.20 12.73
C LEU A 162 -15.14 5.78 13.20
N ASN A 163 -14.45 5.61 14.33
CA ASN A 163 -14.21 4.33 15.01
C ASN A 163 -13.77 3.21 14.05
N SER A 164 -12.97 3.54 13.05
CA SER A 164 -12.59 2.63 11.98
C SER A 164 -11.11 2.25 12.08
N ARG A 165 -10.77 1.08 11.54
CA ARG A 165 -9.38 0.66 11.32
C ARG A 165 -9.06 0.85 9.85
N VAL A 166 -8.14 1.76 9.55
CA VAL A 166 -7.76 2.09 8.18
C VAL A 166 -6.28 1.80 7.99
N MET A 167 -5.95 1.00 6.99
CA MET A 167 -4.58 0.66 6.61
C MET A 167 -4.39 0.99 5.14
N ALA A 168 -3.50 1.93 4.84
CA ALA A 168 -3.12 2.31 3.48
C ALA A 168 -1.62 2.06 3.27
N GLY A 169 -1.23 1.32 2.24
CA GLY A 169 0.17 1.26 1.80
C GLY A 169 0.64 2.62 1.27
N GLY A 170 -0.29 3.39 0.68
CA GLY A 170 -0.10 4.78 0.29
C GLY A 170 -0.48 5.76 1.40
N SER A 171 -1.17 6.85 1.01
CA SER A 171 -1.60 7.94 1.88
C SER A 171 -3.05 7.78 2.35
N ILE A 172 -3.39 8.33 3.52
CA ILE A 172 -4.79 8.49 3.96
C ILE A 172 -5.17 9.97 3.80
N ASN A 173 -6.16 10.25 2.95
CA ASN A 173 -6.60 11.61 2.62
C ASN A 173 -8.06 11.83 3.06
N CYS A 174 -8.25 12.77 3.97
CA CYS A 174 -9.55 13.23 4.46
C CYS A 174 -9.54 14.77 4.66
N PRO A 175 -9.19 15.55 3.61
CA PRO A 175 -8.74 16.94 3.73
C PRO A 175 -9.76 17.88 4.38
N ASP A 176 -11.05 17.64 4.14
CA ASP A 176 -12.16 18.44 4.65
C ASP A 176 -12.91 17.74 5.80
N GLY A 177 -12.49 16.52 6.12
CA GLY A 177 -13.15 15.63 7.04
C GLY A 177 -12.40 15.38 8.34
N LYS A 178 -13.12 14.79 9.30
CA LYS A 178 -12.61 14.49 10.64
C LYS A 178 -12.38 13.00 10.83
N ALA A 179 -11.29 12.65 11.50
CA ALA A 179 -11.01 11.29 11.92
C ALA A 179 -11.11 11.18 13.45
N VAL A 180 -12.09 10.40 13.93
CA VAL A 180 -12.44 10.30 15.34
C VAL A 180 -12.51 8.84 15.76
N GLY A 181 -11.61 8.43 16.64
CA GLY A 181 -11.58 7.07 17.15
C GLY A 181 -11.05 6.05 16.14
N GLY A 182 -10.44 4.99 16.66
CA GLY A 182 -9.86 3.93 15.85
C GLY A 182 -8.38 4.14 15.55
N ILE A 183 -7.90 3.45 14.51
CA ILE A 183 -6.47 3.34 14.18
C ILE A 183 -6.30 3.64 12.69
N LEU A 184 -5.52 4.66 12.38
CA LEU A 184 -5.14 5.02 11.01
C LEU A 184 -3.67 4.68 10.79
N THR A 185 -3.37 3.83 9.82
CA THR A 185 -2.01 3.45 9.47
C THR A 185 -1.76 3.75 8.00
N SER A 186 -0.71 4.50 7.72
CA SER A 186 -0.32 4.89 6.37
C SER A 186 1.16 4.64 6.14
N GLY A 187 1.49 4.02 5.00
CA GLY A 187 2.86 3.93 4.52
C GLY A 187 3.44 5.28 4.14
N ARG A 188 2.60 6.21 3.63
CA ARG A 188 2.98 7.58 3.28
C ARG A 188 2.32 8.63 4.18
N ASN A 189 1.79 9.70 3.59
CA ASN A 189 1.27 10.86 4.31
C ASN A 189 -0.14 10.61 4.84
N ILE A 190 -0.49 11.32 5.91
CA ILE A 190 -1.88 11.42 6.37
C ILE A 190 -2.29 12.89 6.33
N LEU A 191 -3.40 13.18 5.65
CA LEU A 191 -4.00 14.51 5.59
C LEU A 191 -5.42 14.44 6.11
N CYS A 192 -5.75 15.28 7.09
CA CYS A 192 -7.08 15.38 7.65
C CYS A 192 -7.40 16.82 8.06
N LYS A 193 -8.69 17.16 8.16
CA LYS A 193 -9.10 18.42 8.79
C LYS A 193 -8.92 18.33 10.29
N ASP A 194 -9.62 17.39 10.93
CA ASP A 194 -9.58 17.23 12.39
C ASP A 194 -9.17 15.80 12.78
N LEU A 195 -8.42 15.66 13.89
CA LEU A 195 -8.05 14.39 14.50
C LEU A 195 -8.47 14.32 15.96
N GLY A 196 -9.27 13.30 16.30
CA GLY A 196 -9.89 13.17 17.60
C GLY A 196 -11.09 14.09 17.76
N ASN A 197 -11.58 14.23 19.00
CA ASN A 197 -12.72 15.09 19.31
C ASN A 197 -12.63 15.66 20.72
N ARG A 198 -13.55 16.57 21.05
CA ARG A 198 -13.68 17.19 22.38
C ARG A 198 -13.99 16.21 23.51
N LEU A 199 -14.48 15.02 23.19
CA LEU A 199 -14.74 13.94 24.14
C LEU A 199 -13.51 13.04 24.35
N TYR A 200 -12.35 13.44 23.81
CA TYR A 200 -11.08 12.72 23.94
C TYR A 200 -11.15 11.25 23.50
N ALA A 201 -11.92 10.99 22.44
CA ALA A 201 -11.99 9.67 21.83
C ALA A 201 -10.58 9.21 21.42
N LYS A 202 -10.18 8.04 21.92
CA LYS A 202 -8.85 7.47 21.69
C LYS A 202 -8.63 7.28 20.19
N THR A 203 -7.70 8.04 19.63
CA THR A 203 -7.39 8.02 18.19
C THR A 203 -5.90 7.74 18.02
N GLU A 204 -5.55 6.71 17.26
CA GLU A 204 -4.15 6.34 17.01
C GLU A 204 -3.84 6.52 15.53
N VAL A 205 -2.69 7.14 15.25
CA VAL A 205 -2.26 7.48 13.90
C VAL A 205 -0.82 7.04 13.73
N ALA A 206 -0.55 6.11 12.83
CA ALA A 206 0.78 5.64 12.47
C ALA A 206 1.11 6.03 11.03
N ILE A 207 2.20 6.78 10.87
CA ILE A 207 2.62 7.38 9.59
C ILE A 207 4.01 6.84 9.23
N GLY A 208 4.27 6.69 7.93
CA GLY A 208 5.55 6.16 7.47
C GLY A 208 5.76 4.70 7.83
N TRP A 209 4.69 3.99 8.17
CA TRP A 209 4.74 2.61 8.64
C TRP A 209 3.76 1.78 7.82
N ASP A 210 4.31 0.88 7.01
CA ASP A 210 3.54 -0.12 6.29
C ASP A 210 3.67 -1.49 7.00
N PRO A 211 2.59 -1.97 7.65
CA PRO A 211 2.58 -3.28 8.32
C PRO A 211 2.74 -4.46 7.35
N LEU A 212 2.29 -4.31 6.10
CA LEU A 212 2.42 -5.35 5.07
C LEU A 212 3.87 -5.47 4.62
N LEU A 213 4.54 -4.35 4.35
CA LEU A 213 5.98 -4.35 4.05
C LEU A 213 6.79 -4.93 5.21
N GLU A 214 6.46 -4.58 6.46
CA GLU A 214 7.15 -5.13 7.64
C GLU A 214 6.94 -6.65 7.76
N LYS A 215 5.73 -7.14 7.48
CA LYS A 215 5.42 -8.56 7.46
C LYS A 215 6.19 -9.29 6.35
N GLN A 216 6.19 -8.75 5.13
CA GLN A 216 6.95 -9.30 4.00
C GLN A 216 8.44 -9.35 4.30
N ARG A 217 9.01 -8.26 4.85
CA ARG A 217 10.42 -8.18 5.25
C ARG A 217 10.79 -9.29 6.23
N LYS A 218 9.95 -9.55 7.24
CA LYS A 218 10.17 -10.63 8.21
C LYS A 218 10.15 -12.02 7.55
N VAL A 219 9.26 -12.25 6.59
CA VAL A 219 9.21 -13.50 5.82
C VAL A 219 10.50 -13.68 5.01
N LEU A 220 10.90 -12.67 4.23
CA LEU A 220 12.12 -12.71 3.42
C LEU A 220 13.39 -12.92 4.25
N TYR A 221 13.49 -12.29 5.43
CA TYR A 221 14.61 -12.53 6.34
C TYR A 221 14.70 -13.98 6.80
N LYS A 222 13.56 -14.61 7.11
CA LYS A 222 13.51 -16.03 7.49
C LYS A 222 13.90 -16.94 6.33
N GLU A 223 13.38 -16.68 5.13
CA GLU A 223 13.73 -17.43 3.92
C GLU A 223 15.22 -17.33 3.59
N ARG A 224 15.78 -16.12 3.64
CA ARG A 224 17.22 -15.88 3.44
C ARG A 224 18.07 -16.65 4.45
N GLN A 225 17.66 -16.66 5.72
CA GLN A 225 18.38 -17.36 6.78
C GLN A 225 18.38 -18.88 6.53
N ALA A 226 17.23 -19.46 6.20
CA ALA A 226 17.12 -20.89 5.87
C ALA A 226 17.95 -21.27 4.63
N ALA A 227 17.98 -20.41 3.61
CA ALA A 227 18.81 -20.61 2.42
C ALA A 227 20.31 -20.55 2.74
N LYS A 228 20.75 -19.59 3.58
CA LYS A 228 22.15 -19.49 4.03
C LYS A 228 22.57 -20.69 4.87
N GLU A 229 21.72 -21.17 5.77
CA GLU A 229 21.98 -22.40 6.54
C GLU A 229 22.10 -23.63 5.65
N SER A 230 21.33 -23.69 4.56
CA SER A 230 21.39 -24.78 3.59
C SER A 230 22.68 -24.74 2.78
N LEU A 231 23.18 -23.54 2.42
CA LEU A 231 24.50 -23.38 1.82
C LEU A 231 25.62 -23.85 2.74
N VAL A 232 25.60 -23.47 4.02
CA VAL A 232 26.60 -23.95 5.00
C VAL A 232 26.62 -25.48 5.09
N LYS A 233 25.45 -26.13 5.07
CA LYS A 233 25.36 -27.60 5.04
C LYS A 233 25.97 -28.19 3.77
N ILE A 234 25.73 -27.57 2.61
CA ILE A 234 26.35 -27.98 1.34
C ILE A 234 27.87 -27.83 1.42
N ASP A 235 28.39 -26.71 1.95
CA ASP A 235 29.82 -26.47 2.09
C ASP A 235 30.50 -27.55 2.95
N ILE A 236 29.88 -27.94 4.07
CA ILE A 236 30.38 -29.01 4.94
C ILE A 236 30.40 -30.35 4.21
N ILE A 237 29.35 -30.69 3.45
CA ILE A 237 29.29 -31.96 2.72
C ILE A 237 30.31 -31.96 1.57
N GLU A 238 30.45 -30.86 0.84
CA GLU A 238 31.43 -30.73 -0.25
C GLU A 238 32.86 -30.88 0.30
N ALA A 239 33.18 -30.23 1.42
CA ALA A 239 34.48 -30.36 2.07
C ALA A 239 34.79 -31.82 2.47
N LYS A 240 33.84 -32.50 3.15
CA LYS A 240 33.98 -33.92 3.51
C LYS A 240 34.13 -34.83 2.30
N LEU A 241 33.41 -34.53 1.23
CA LEU A 241 33.46 -35.31 -0.01
C LEU A 241 34.81 -35.14 -0.72
N LEU A 242 35.36 -33.93 -0.73
CA LEU A 242 36.69 -33.62 -1.27
C LEU A 242 37.80 -34.29 -0.44
N GLU A 243 37.71 -34.26 0.89
CA GLU A 243 38.62 -35.00 1.79
C GLU A 243 38.58 -36.51 1.48
N ALA A 244 37.40 -37.09 1.31
CA ALA A 244 37.23 -38.50 0.97
C ALA A 244 37.73 -38.86 -0.46
N VAL A 245 37.84 -37.89 -1.37
CA VAL A 245 38.47 -38.07 -2.68
C VAL A 245 39.99 -38.02 -2.55
N HIS A 246 40.51 -37.06 -1.76
CA HIS A 246 41.95 -36.94 -1.49
C HIS A 246 42.50 -38.19 -0.81
N GLN A 247 41.83 -38.70 0.23
CA GLN A 247 42.24 -39.92 0.94
C GLN A 247 42.23 -41.17 0.05
N ALA A 248 41.27 -41.27 -0.86
CA ALA A 248 41.16 -42.41 -1.77
C ALA A 248 42.07 -42.30 -3.01
N MET A 249 42.71 -41.14 -3.23
CA MET A 249 43.47 -40.78 -4.44
C MET A 249 42.75 -41.10 -5.76
N ARG A 250 41.41 -41.17 -5.74
CA ARG A 250 40.61 -41.63 -6.87
C ARG A 250 39.20 -41.02 -6.83
N MET A 251 38.81 -40.41 -7.95
CA MET A 251 37.45 -39.92 -8.19
C MET A 251 36.60 -41.04 -8.77
N THR A 252 35.41 -41.28 -8.21
CA THR A 252 34.41 -42.20 -8.79
C THR A 252 33.30 -41.41 -9.47
N ASP A 253 32.66 -42.00 -10.49
CA ASP A 253 31.57 -41.36 -11.24
C ASP A 253 30.39 -40.94 -10.35
N GLU A 254 30.11 -41.72 -9.30
CA GLU A 254 29.07 -41.42 -8.32
C GLU A 254 29.41 -40.16 -7.51
N LYS A 255 30.65 -40.02 -7.03
CA LYS A 255 31.13 -38.83 -6.31
C LYS A 255 31.15 -37.60 -7.21
N ALA A 256 31.55 -37.75 -8.48
CA ALA A 256 31.54 -36.67 -9.46
C ALA A 256 30.11 -36.16 -9.75
N ARG A 257 29.13 -37.07 -9.89
CA ARG A 257 27.71 -36.74 -10.03
C ARG A 257 27.13 -36.06 -8.79
N LEU A 258 27.54 -36.48 -7.60
CA LEU A 258 27.10 -35.86 -6.36
C LEU A 258 27.65 -34.43 -6.23
N LEU A 259 28.93 -34.21 -6.54
CA LEU A 259 29.56 -32.89 -6.58
C LEU A 259 28.88 -31.97 -7.60
N SER A 260 28.60 -32.45 -8.82
CA SER A 260 27.93 -31.64 -9.84
C SER A 260 26.51 -31.25 -9.41
N LYS A 261 25.76 -32.17 -8.79
CA LYS A 261 24.43 -31.90 -8.22
C LYS A 261 24.49 -30.87 -7.08
N GLN A 262 25.49 -30.97 -6.20
CA GLN A 262 25.68 -30.00 -5.12
C GLN A 262 26.03 -28.61 -5.64
N ARG A 263 26.92 -28.51 -6.63
CA ARG A 263 27.25 -27.24 -7.29
C ARG A 263 26.04 -26.60 -7.95
N ALA A 264 25.24 -27.39 -8.67
CA ALA A 264 23.99 -26.90 -9.25
C ALA A 264 23.03 -26.39 -8.17
N THR A 265 22.88 -27.12 -7.06
CA THR A 265 22.02 -26.73 -5.94
C THR A 265 22.54 -25.45 -5.26
N ARG A 266 23.86 -25.33 -5.05
CA ARG A 266 24.50 -24.11 -4.54
C ARG A 266 24.18 -22.92 -5.44
N GLN A 267 24.37 -23.05 -6.75
CA GLN A 267 24.11 -21.98 -7.70
C GLN A 267 22.64 -21.53 -7.68
N GLN A 268 21.70 -22.46 -7.54
CA GLN A 268 20.27 -22.15 -7.38
C GLN A 268 20.00 -21.38 -6.08
N LEU A 269 20.54 -21.84 -4.95
CA LEU A 269 20.38 -21.19 -3.65
C LEU A 269 21.00 -19.79 -3.62
N GLU A 270 22.21 -19.62 -4.17
CA GLU A 270 22.85 -18.31 -4.33
C GLU A 270 22.04 -17.38 -5.24
N GLY A 271 21.46 -17.91 -6.32
CA GLY A 271 20.52 -17.18 -7.18
C GLY A 271 19.30 -16.69 -6.40
N HIS A 272 18.70 -17.58 -5.59
CA HIS A 272 17.55 -17.25 -4.76
C HIS A 272 17.87 -16.23 -3.65
N ILE A 273 19.03 -16.36 -2.98
CA ILE A 273 19.49 -15.38 -1.99
C ILE A 273 19.69 -14.02 -2.64
N ARG A 274 20.30 -13.95 -3.83
CA ARG A 274 20.44 -12.70 -4.58
C ARG A 274 19.09 -12.04 -4.87
N LEU A 275 18.08 -12.82 -5.28
CA LEU A 275 16.73 -12.30 -5.50
C LEU A 275 16.12 -11.73 -4.21
N ILE A 276 16.23 -12.46 -3.10
CA ILE A 276 15.73 -12.01 -1.79
C ILE A 276 16.46 -10.74 -1.34
N GLU A 277 17.79 -10.67 -1.53
CA GLU A 277 18.58 -9.49 -1.16
C GLU A 277 18.16 -8.25 -1.97
N ASN A 278 17.89 -8.40 -3.26
CA ASN A 278 17.32 -7.32 -4.09
C ASN A 278 15.94 -6.88 -3.57
N GLN A 279 15.05 -7.82 -3.24
CA GLN A 279 13.73 -7.50 -2.68
C GLN A 279 13.83 -6.78 -1.32
N LEU A 280 14.76 -7.20 -0.45
CA LEU A 280 15.01 -6.54 0.83
C LEU A 280 15.58 -5.13 0.63
N GLU A 281 16.41 -4.92 -0.39
CA GLU A 281 16.93 -3.59 -0.73
C GLU A 281 15.81 -2.65 -1.24
N GLU A 282 14.91 -3.14 -2.10
CA GLU A 282 13.72 -2.40 -2.53
C GLU A 282 12.87 -1.97 -1.32
N ILE A 283 12.58 -2.89 -0.40
CA ILE A 283 11.84 -2.59 0.83
C ILE A 283 12.57 -1.54 1.68
N ASN A 284 13.90 -1.62 1.80
CA ASN A 284 14.67 -0.64 2.57
C ASN A 284 14.64 0.76 1.96
N VAL A 285 14.68 0.86 0.62
CA VAL A 285 14.52 2.14 -0.09
C VAL A 285 13.14 2.72 0.19
N GLU A 286 12.09 1.91 0.08
CA GLU A 286 10.72 2.34 0.36
C GLU A 286 10.53 2.77 1.82
N GLN A 287 11.07 2.03 2.78
CA GLN A 287 11.04 2.44 4.20
C GLN A 287 11.75 3.78 4.44
N LYS A 288 12.88 4.04 3.77
CA LYS A 288 13.56 5.34 3.86
C LYS A 288 12.72 6.47 3.28
N GLU A 289 11.96 6.22 2.21
CA GLU A 289 11.02 7.20 1.67
C GLU A 289 9.84 7.42 2.62
N ASN A 290 9.30 6.36 3.20
CA ASN A 290 8.20 6.40 4.17
C ASN A 290 8.56 7.18 5.44
N MET A 291 9.85 7.20 5.84
CA MET A 291 10.31 8.03 6.97
C MET A 291 10.22 9.54 6.72
N LYS A 292 10.08 9.98 5.45
CA LYS A 292 9.84 11.39 5.08
C LYS A 292 8.37 11.77 5.11
N SER A 293 7.51 10.85 5.55
CA SER A 293 6.07 11.07 5.58
C SER A 293 5.69 12.12 6.62
N ILE A 294 4.58 12.80 6.34
CA ILE A 294 4.08 13.92 7.12
C ILE A 294 2.63 13.63 7.50
N LEU A 295 2.28 13.89 8.76
CA LEU A 295 0.89 14.06 9.18
C LEU A 295 0.54 15.54 9.11
N SER A 296 -0.43 15.89 8.27
CA SER A 296 -0.97 17.25 8.13
C SER A 296 -2.39 17.30 8.70
N VAL A 297 -2.61 18.19 9.68
CA VAL A 297 -3.91 18.45 10.28
C VAL A 297 -4.27 19.91 10.00
N ARG A 298 -5.22 20.16 9.10
CA ARG A 298 -5.58 21.53 8.67
C ARG A 298 -6.39 22.29 9.72
N GLY A 299 -7.29 21.58 10.39
CA GLY A 299 -8.11 22.05 11.50
C GLY A 299 -7.44 21.72 12.83
N THR A 300 -8.07 20.91 13.67
CA THR A 300 -7.65 20.69 15.06
C THR A 300 -7.28 19.24 15.35
N ILE A 301 -6.15 19.03 16.03
CA ILE A 301 -5.83 17.74 16.67
C ILE A 301 -6.14 17.84 18.17
N TYR A 302 -6.96 16.92 18.65
CA TYR A 302 -7.48 16.89 20.02
C TYR A 302 -6.63 15.98 20.94
N PRO A 303 -6.66 16.21 22.27
CA PRO A 303 -6.01 15.34 23.24
C PRO A 303 -6.48 13.89 23.18
N ASN A 304 -5.64 13.00 23.70
CA ASN A 304 -5.80 11.54 23.61
C ASN A 304 -5.64 10.98 22.17
N THR A 305 -5.10 11.80 21.27
CA THR A 305 -4.55 11.34 19.99
C THR A 305 -3.10 10.90 20.19
N LYS A 306 -2.74 9.72 19.71
CA LYS A 306 -1.35 9.23 19.69
C LYS A 306 -0.85 9.18 18.25
N VAL A 307 0.26 9.85 18.00
CA VAL A 307 0.92 9.90 16.69
C VAL A 307 2.17 9.03 16.75
N TYR A 308 2.35 8.15 15.79
CA TYR A 308 3.46 7.21 15.68
C TYR A 308 4.21 7.42 14.37
N PHE A 309 5.54 7.47 14.47
CA PHE A 309 6.47 7.41 13.34
C PHE A 309 7.41 6.24 13.57
N GLY A 310 7.07 5.07 13.04
CA GLY A 310 7.77 3.82 13.36
C GLY A 310 7.78 3.53 14.86
N ARG A 311 8.97 3.49 15.47
CA ARG A 311 9.15 3.27 16.92
C ARG A 311 8.92 4.51 17.80
N TYR A 312 8.89 5.69 17.19
CA TYR A 312 8.73 6.95 17.91
C TYR A 312 7.24 7.25 18.07
N SER A 313 6.86 7.77 19.24
CA SER A 313 5.47 8.11 19.51
C SER A 313 5.35 9.44 20.24
N TYR A 314 4.30 10.19 19.92
CA TYR A 314 3.94 11.44 20.56
C TYR A 314 2.49 11.37 21.00
N LYS A 315 2.23 11.59 22.31
CA LYS A 315 0.88 11.67 22.84
C LYS A 315 0.44 13.14 22.90
N VAL A 316 -0.62 13.46 22.20
CA VAL A 316 -1.22 14.79 22.21
C VAL A 316 -1.97 14.98 23.53
N ASN A 317 -1.53 15.97 24.32
CA ASN A 317 -2.11 16.30 25.62
C ASN A 317 -2.82 17.67 25.62
N GLN A 318 -2.69 18.44 24.54
CA GLN A 318 -3.32 19.76 24.35
C GLN A 318 -3.83 19.89 22.93
N LEU A 319 -4.68 20.88 22.66
CA LEU A 319 -5.15 21.15 21.30
C LEU A 319 -4.02 21.80 20.48
N PHE A 320 -3.82 21.32 19.26
CA PHE A 320 -3.06 22.04 18.25
C PHE A 320 -3.96 22.34 17.05
N SER A 321 -3.79 23.50 16.44
CA SER A 321 -4.53 23.93 15.25
C SER A 321 -3.59 24.13 14.09
N SER A 322 -3.97 23.64 12.92
CA SER A 322 -3.25 23.81 11.65
C SER A 322 -1.77 23.43 11.78
N VAL A 323 -1.50 22.16 12.09
CA VAL A 323 -0.15 21.65 12.37
C VAL A 323 0.26 20.50 11.46
N GLN A 324 1.57 20.37 11.29
CA GLN A 324 2.25 19.27 10.65
C GLN A 324 3.17 18.58 11.64
N PHE A 325 3.10 17.25 11.67
CA PHE A 325 4.04 16.38 12.37
C PHE A 325 4.93 15.72 11.34
N HIS A 326 6.24 15.73 11.58
CA HIS A 326 7.23 15.00 10.80
C HIS A 326 8.34 14.51 11.72
N LEU A 327 9.04 13.46 11.30
CA LEU A 327 10.19 12.94 12.02
C LEU A 327 11.47 13.59 11.50
N ASP A 328 12.25 14.20 12.39
CA ASP A 328 13.59 14.72 12.08
C ASP A 328 14.57 14.20 13.14
N LYS A 329 15.68 13.61 12.69
CA LYS A 329 16.75 13.05 13.55
C LYS A 329 16.25 12.22 14.76
N SER A 330 15.19 11.43 14.59
CA SER A 330 14.55 10.60 15.65
C SER A 330 13.62 11.34 16.62
N GLU A 331 13.32 12.61 16.37
CA GLU A 331 12.38 13.41 17.15
C GLU A 331 11.16 13.77 16.30
N ILE A 332 9.98 13.74 16.92
CA ILE A 332 8.73 14.15 16.26
C ILE A 332 8.60 15.67 16.43
N ILE A 333 8.77 16.40 15.33
CA ILE A 333 8.68 17.86 15.30
C ILE A 333 7.28 18.28 14.85
N ILE A 334 6.70 19.21 15.58
CA ILE A 334 5.41 19.85 15.28
C ILE A 334 5.68 21.25 14.71
N LYS A 335 5.16 21.53 13.51
CA LYS A 335 5.26 22.85 12.86
C LYS A 335 3.88 23.36 12.46
N PRO A 336 3.62 24.67 12.47
CA PRO A 336 2.40 25.22 11.88
C PRO A 336 2.39 24.99 10.36
N ILE A 337 1.21 24.79 9.79
CA ILE A 337 1.01 24.73 8.34
C ILE A 337 1.12 26.17 7.81
N GLN A 338 2.08 26.44 6.94
CA GLN A 338 2.10 27.67 6.15
C GLN A 338 0.99 27.59 5.10
N ILE A 339 -0.20 28.09 5.44
CA ILE A 339 -1.28 28.30 4.49
C ILE A 339 -0.95 29.61 3.76
N PHE A 340 -0.43 29.53 2.55
CA PHE A 340 -0.41 30.69 1.66
C PHE A 340 -1.86 30.97 1.26
N PRO A 341 -2.41 32.17 1.53
CA PRO A 341 -3.69 32.55 0.94
C PRO A 341 -3.51 32.60 -0.58
N GLY A 342 -4.33 31.79 -1.28
CA GLY A 342 -4.37 31.73 -2.73
C GLY A 342 -5.09 32.91 -3.36
#